data_AF-A0A953GDR9-F1
#
_entry.id   AF-A0A953GDR9-F1
#
_cell.length_a   1.000
_cell.length_b   1.000
_cell.length_c   1.000
_cell.angle_alpha   90.00
_cell.angle_beta   90.00
_cell.angle_gamma   90.00
#
_symmetry.space_group_name_H-M   'P 1'
#
loop_
_entity.id
_entity.type
_entity.pdbx_description
1 polymer ?
#
loop_
_entity_poly.entity_id
_entity_poly.type
_entity_poly.pdbx_seq_one_letter_code
_entity_poly.pdbx_strand_id
1 'polypeptide(L)'
;MKSRSDSNPYMLFFQQTLRLYLSLCLCLFIWNGRLFAQEFVPKDTIYDSKVHTVQLFHNSDSIVAPVLYLKSNQSLSLQFDLLESQGRRLYYSIYHFNSDWTPSDLELPEYMEGFDRADITDYSTSLRTLYPYTHYSLSLPNSNCRFLVSGNYIVLVYEEDNTLLLSRRFFITDQSFSVKYRIETPYRPAEVHSHQEFTFEVQAIHSEKHIATNEVTLQVWQNQNPYSLISSNDPNSSLDNIFRFDKRSVFSFPGLKEFRQKDIRTVVSKTRDIVTWDEKGGDYHAYLTTDFSRAYKPFVSDFDFNGRYVITGISDQNKNTSAEYFKAHFRLEVPEVDKAVYIVGALTDWQLKPEFKMQYDQSDQSYKASVLLKTGIYNFLYAVPDERGLPDFSELEGNSQETENEYYMGVYYRPFGARYDQLKYFKQFFSYNK
;
A
#
# COMPACT_ATOMS: atom_id res chain seq x y z
N MET A 1 6.00 -87.39 17.54
CA MET A 1 4.99 -86.75 16.65
C MET A 1 5.50 -85.36 16.27
N LYS A 2 5.99 -85.20 15.04
CA LYS A 2 6.26 -83.88 14.43
C LYS A 2 5.05 -83.54 13.57
N SER A 3 4.33 -82.46 13.87
CA SER A 3 3.42 -81.82 12.91
C SER A 3 4.05 -80.52 12.46
N ARG A 4 4.45 -80.46 11.19
CA ARG A 4 4.79 -79.24 10.47
C ARG A 4 3.54 -78.37 10.36
N SER A 5 3.67 -77.10 10.69
CA SER A 5 2.77 -76.03 10.30
C SER A 5 3.51 -75.25 9.21
N ASP A 6 3.15 -75.50 7.96
CA ASP A 6 3.67 -74.80 6.79
C ASP A 6 3.01 -73.41 6.69
N SER A 7 3.74 -72.37 7.11
CA SER A 7 3.36 -70.99 6.82
C SER A 7 3.65 -70.70 5.35
N ASN A 8 2.60 -70.59 4.54
CA ASN A 8 2.67 -70.36 3.09
C ASN A 8 3.34 -69.00 2.78
N PRO A 9 4.53 -68.98 2.14
CA PRO A 9 5.29 -67.75 1.92
C PRO A 9 4.60 -66.74 0.99
N TYR A 10 3.63 -67.18 0.18
CA TYR A 10 2.84 -66.29 -0.67
C TYR A 10 1.86 -65.41 0.13
N MET A 11 1.39 -65.87 1.31
CA MET A 11 0.44 -65.12 2.13
C MET A 11 1.11 -63.95 2.87
N LEU A 12 2.37 -64.14 3.29
CA LEU A 12 3.20 -63.10 3.91
C LEU A 12 3.59 -62.00 2.91
N PHE A 13 3.92 -62.38 1.67
CA PHE A 13 4.23 -61.43 0.61
C PHE A 13 3.00 -60.59 0.23
N PHE A 14 1.83 -61.21 0.12
CA PHE A 14 0.58 -60.51 -0.21
C PHE A 14 0.14 -59.53 0.90
N GLN A 15 0.34 -59.88 2.18
CA GLN A 15 0.07 -58.97 3.31
C GLN A 15 1.05 -57.79 3.38
N GLN A 16 2.32 -57.98 2.99
CA GLN A 16 3.29 -56.89 2.93
C GLN A 16 3.05 -55.94 1.75
N THR A 17 2.67 -56.46 0.57
CA THR A 17 2.30 -55.62 -0.58
C THR A 17 0.99 -54.87 -0.35
N LEU A 18 0.00 -55.49 0.31
CA LEU A 18 -1.26 -54.84 0.66
C LEU A 18 -1.07 -53.71 1.70
N ARG A 19 -0.17 -53.90 2.68
CA ARG A 19 0.22 -52.83 3.62
C ARG A 19 0.99 -51.70 2.94
N LEU A 20 1.85 -51.99 1.95
CA LEU A 20 2.55 -50.94 1.19
C LEU A 20 1.57 -50.11 0.34
N TYR A 21 0.57 -50.74 -0.29
CA TYR A 21 -0.45 -50.03 -1.05
C TYR A 21 -1.43 -49.24 -0.16
N LEU A 22 -1.82 -49.77 1.01
CA LEU A 22 -2.63 -49.03 1.98
C LEU A 22 -1.87 -47.84 2.58
N SER A 23 -0.55 -47.97 2.82
CA SER A 23 0.29 -46.85 3.26
C SER A 23 0.54 -45.81 2.15
N LEU A 24 0.71 -46.24 0.89
CA LEU A 24 0.81 -45.29 -0.24
C LEU A 24 -0.51 -44.57 -0.51
N CYS A 25 -1.66 -45.25 -0.37
CA CYS A 25 -2.97 -44.61 -0.48
C CYS A 25 -3.28 -43.68 0.71
N LEU A 26 -2.80 -43.99 1.93
CA LEU A 26 -2.91 -43.07 3.07
C LEU A 26 -2.00 -41.83 2.92
N CYS A 27 -0.79 -41.99 2.35
CA CYS A 27 0.10 -40.86 2.06
C CYS A 27 -0.36 -40.02 0.86
N LEU A 28 -1.07 -40.61 -0.11
CA LEU A 28 -1.72 -39.89 -1.21
C LEU A 28 -3.05 -39.22 -0.79
N PHE A 29 -3.64 -39.62 0.35
CA PHE A 29 -4.82 -38.97 0.92
C PHE A 29 -4.52 -37.84 1.91
N ILE A 30 -3.28 -37.71 2.40
CA ILE A 30 -2.82 -36.51 3.12
C ILE A 30 -2.54 -35.34 2.16
N TRP A 31 -2.58 -35.59 0.84
CA TRP A 31 -2.56 -34.56 -0.20
C TRP A 31 -3.96 -34.08 -0.59
N ASN A 32 -4.88 -33.98 0.38
CA ASN A 32 -6.17 -33.31 0.17
C ASN A 32 -6.28 -32.12 1.11
N GLY A 33 -6.42 -30.94 0.50
CA GLY A 33 -7.12 -29.84 1.14
C GLY A 33 -6.26 -28.74 1.77
N ARG A 34 -5.23 -28.23 1.09
CA ARG A 34 -5.13 -26.76 1.06
C ARG A 34 -6.23 -26.29 0.12
N LEU A 35 -7.46 -26.26 0.62
CA LEU A 35 -8.41 -25.26 0.14
C LEU A 35 -7.64 -23.94 0.16
N PHE A 36 -7.60 -23.25 -0.97
CA PHE A 36 -6.96 -21.95 -1.11
C PHE A 36 -7.65 -20.96 -0.16
N ALA A 37 -7.31 -21.01 1.14
CA ALA A 37 -7.41 -19.85 1.97
C ALA A 37 -6.39 -18.87 1.40
N GLN A 38 -6.88 -17.79 0.80
CA GLN A 38 -6.04 -16.74 0.30
C GLN A 38 -5.13 -16.26 1.44
N GLU A 39 -3.82 -16.34 1.25
CA GLU A 39 -2.86 -15.96 2.28
C GLU A 39 -2.90 -14.43 2.44
N PHE A 40 -3.41 -13.98 3.58
CA PHE A 40 -3.40 -12.57 3.93
C PHE A 40 -1.96 -12.11 4.18
N VAL A 41 -1.57 -11.02 3.53
CA VAL A 41 -0.30 -10.32 3.79
C VAL A 41 -0.63 -8.98 4.46
N PRO A 42 0.01 -8.61 5.58
CA PRO A 42 -0.28 -7.39 6.34
C PRO A 42 0.26 -6.11 5.67
N LYS A 43 -0.12 -5.91 4.41
CA LYS A 43 0.19 -4.75 3.57
C LYS A 43 -1.04 -4.35 2.76
N ASP A 44 -0.99 -3.20 2.11
CA ASP A 44 -2.04 -2.78 1.18
C ASP A 44 -2.03 -3.71 -0.03
N THR A 45 -3.15 -4.38 -0.30
CA THR A 45 -3.26 -5.34 -1.39
C THR A 45 -4.68 -5.36 -1.92
N ILE A 46 -4.79 -5.52 -3.23
CA ILE A 46 -6.01 -5.84 -3.94
C ILE A 46 -5.89 -7.31 -4.35
N TYR A 47 -6.78 -8.14 -3.83
CA TYR A 47 -6.72 -9.59 -3.93
C TYR A 47 -7.59 -10.13 -5.08
N ASP A 48 -8.66 -9.41 -5.40
CA ASP A 48 -9.55 -9.72 -6.52
C ASP A 48 -9.34 -8.72 -7.67
N SER A 49 -9.11 -9.22 -8.89
CA SER A 49 -8.89 -8.41 -10.08
C SER A 49 -10.08 -7.55 -10.52
N LYS A 50 -11.29 -7.77 -9.97
CA LYS A 50 -12.47 -6.95 -10.21
C LYS A 50 -12.55 -5.74 -9.29
N VAL A 51 -11.72 -5.70 -8.25
CA VAL A 51 -11.68 -4.58 -7.30
C VAL A 51 -10.71 -3.52 -7.84
N HIS A 52 -11.20 -2.30 -8.00
CA HIS A 52 -10.43 -1.20 -8.56
C HIS A 52 -10.58 0.07 -7.71
N THR A 53 -9.65 1.01 -7.91
CA THR A 53 -9.75 2.38 -7.39
C THR A 53 -9.89 2.44 -5.87
N VAL A 54 -9.20 1.54 -5.16
CA VAL A 54 -9.29 1.48 -3.70
C VAL A 54 -8.52 2.63 -3.05
N GLN A 55 -9.23 3.54 -2.42
CA GLN A 55 -8.69 4.68 -1.68
C GLN A 55 -9.11 4.61 -0.21
N LEU A 56 -8.16 4.81 0.72
CA LEU A 56 -8.44 5.01 2.13
C LEU A 56 -7.84 6.34 2.56
N PHE A 57 -8.67 7.27 3.00
CA PHE A 57 -8.23 8.63 3.26
C PHE A 57 -8.97 9.29 4.43
N HIS A 58 -8.40 10.37 4.95
CA HIS A 58 -8.94 11.12 6.07
C HIS A 58 -10.10 12.02 5.65
N ASN A 59 -11.23 11.88 6.35
CA ASN A 59 -12.47 12.61 6.09
C ASN A 59 -12.84 12.57 4.60
N SER A 60 -12.89 13.73 3.94
CA SER A 60 -13.20 13.88 2.51
C SER A 60 -11.99 14.26 1.66
N ASP A 61 -10.77 14.18 2.20
CA ASP A 61 -9.55 14.60 1.50
C ASP A 61 -8.66 13.39 1.15
N SER A 62 -8.68 13.01 -0.13
CA SER A 62 -7.92 11.88 -0.67
C SER A 62 -6.40 12.08 -0.66
N ILE A 63 -5.91 13.26 -0.31
CA ILE A 63 -4.49 13.60 -0.29
C ILE A 63 -3.91 13.43 1.13
N VAL A 64 -4.75 13.34 2.17
CA VAL A 64 -4.28 13.18 3.56
C VAL A 64 -4.14 11.69 3.90
N ALA A 65 -3.06 11.34 4.60
CA ALA A 65 -2.83 9.97 5.04
C ALA A 65 -3.95 9.43 5.95
N PRO A 66 -4.21 8.11 5.93
CA PRO A 66 -5.27 7.51 6.70
C PRO A 66 -4.87 7.37 8.18
N VAL A 67 -4.92 8.48 8.92
CA VAL A 67 -4.65 8.54 10.36
C VAL A 67 -5.84 9.08 11.13
N LEU A 68 -6.21 8.41 12.22
CA LEU A 68 -7.21 8.86 13.18
C LEU A 68 -6.55 9.30 14.48
N TYR A 69 -7.23 10.19 15.19
CA TYR A 69 -6.84 10.64 16.52
C TYR A 69 -7.82 10.03 17.51
N LEU A 70 -7.32 9.33 18.54
CA LEU A 70 -8.16 8.73 19.56
C LEU A 70 -9.07 9.79 20.18
N LYS A 71 -10.33 9.39 20.44
CA LYS A 71 -11.35 10.26 21.05
C LYS A 71 -11.62 11.56 20.27
N SER A 72 -11.37 11.56 18.95
CA SER A 72 -11.76 12.65 18.05
C SER A 72 -13.03 12.29 17.26
N ASN A 73 -13.66 13.31 16.66
CA ASN A 73 -14.80 13.13 15.75
C ASN A 73 -14.37 12.94 14.28
N GLN A 74 -13.10 12.60 14.05
CA GLN A 74 -12.60 12.40 12.70
C GLN A 74 -12.96 11.00 12.19
N SER A 75 -13.00 10.86 10.87
CA SER A 75 -13.32 9.62 10.20
C SER A 75 -12.34 9.33 9.07
N LEU A 76 -12.21 8.07 8.70
CA LEU A 76 -11.62 7.62 7.45
C LEU A 76 -12.74 7.22 6.50
N SER A 77 -12.52 7.43 5.21
CA SER A 77 -13.39 6.91 4.14
C SER A 77 -12.58 5.91 3.31
N LEU A 78 -13.00 4.65 3.35
CA LEU A 78 -12.59 3.61 2.42
C LEU A 78 -13.55 3.61 1.24
N GLN A 79 -13.05 3.83 0.04
CA GLN A 79 -13.83 3.81 -1.20
C GLN A 79 -13.17 2.89 -2.21
N PHE A 80 -13.98 2.11 -2.93
CA PHE A 80 -13.49 1.25 -4.00
C PHE A 80 -14.64 0.90 -4.95
N ASP A 81 -14.30 0.46 -6.16
CA ASP A 81 -15.26 -0.08 -7.10
C ASP A 81 -15.08 -1.58 -7.24
N LEU A 82 -16.19 -2.27 -7.43
CA LEU A 82 -16.23 -3.63 -7.94
C LEU A 82 -16.75 -3.57 -9.37
N LEU A 83 -15.98 -4.04 -10.36
CA LEU A 83 -16.34 -4.02 -11.79
C LEU A 83 -17.44 -5.04 -12.14
N GLU A 84 -18.62 -4.85 -11.54
CA GLU A 84 -19.82 -5.65 -11.72
C GLU A 84 -21.05 -4.75 -11.73
N SER A 85 -22.05 -5.12 -12.54
CA SER A 85 -23.27 -4.33 -12.74
C SER A 85 -24.28 -4.43 -11.59
N GLN A 86 -24.11 -5.38 -10.68
CA GLN A 86 -24.98 -5.59 -9.53
C GLN A 86 -24.12 -5.64 -8.27
N GLY A 87 -24.53 -4.86 -7.27
CA GLY A 87 -23.90 -4.92 -5.96
C GLY A 87 -24.23 -6.23 -5.24
N ARG A 88 -23.27 -6.71 -4.47
CA ARG A 88 -23.39 -7.84 -3.56
C ARG A 88 -23.03 -7.43 -2.14
N ARG A 89 -23.42 -8.24 -1.16
CA ARG A 89 -23.08 -7.98 0.25
C ARG A 89 -21.61 -8.19 0.48
N LEU A 90 -20.95 -7.16 0.98
CA LEU A 90 -19.54 -7.20 1.39
C LEU A 90 -19.45 -6.95 2.88
N TYR A 91 -18.42 -7.49 3.48
CA TYR A 91 -18.17 -7.44 4.91
C TYR A 91 -16.79 -6.87 5.17
N TYR A 92 -16.59 -6.30 6.36
CA TYR A 92 -15.27 -5.87 6.81
C TYR A 92 -14.94 -6.36 8.21
N SER A 93 -13.64 -6.55 8.44
CA SER A 93 -13.02 -6.80 9.75
C SER A 93 -11.86 -5.86 9.95
N ILE A 94 -11.55 -5.56 11.21
CA ILE A 94 -10.43 -4.69 11.57
C ILE A 94 -9.53 -5.40 12.57
N TYR A 95 -8.24 -5.42 12.28
CA TYR A 95 -7.22 -6.08 13.09
C TYR A 95 -6.16 -5.09 13.53
N HIS A 96 -5.66 -5.24 14.75
CA HIS A 96 -4.62 -4.42 15.34
C HIS A 96 -3.23 -5.07 15.17
N PHE A 97 -2.23 -4.24 14.89
CA PHE A 97 -0.86 -4.64 14.58
C PHE A 97 0.16 -3.81 15.37
N ASN A 98 1.35 -4.38 15.55
CA ASN A 98 2.53 -3.70 16.06
C ASN A 98 3.14 -2.76 15.00
N SER A 99 4.17 -2.01 15.39
CA SER A 99 4.84 -1.02 14.55
C SER A 99 5.50 -1.61 13.30
N ASP A 100 5.83 -2.90 13.32
CA ASP A 100 6.44 -3.66 12.22
C ASP A 100 5.42 -4.43 11.38
N TRP A 101 4.12 -4.19 11.59
CA TRP A 101 3.01 -4.91 10.95
C TRP A 101 2.90 -6.40 11.31
N THR A 102 3.51 -6.83 12.42
CA THR A 102 3.17 -8.12 13.05
C THR A 102 1.84 -8.01 13.81
N PRO A 103 0.99 -9.06 13.83
CA PRO A 103 -0.21 -9.06 14.65
C PRO A 103 0.14 -8.77 16.11
N SER A 104 -0.62 -7.88 16.76
CA SER A 104 -0.43 -7.64 18.20
C SER A 104 -1.01 -8.77 19.04
N ASP A 105 -0.61 -8.87 20.30
CA ASP A 105 -1.17 -9.84 21.25
C ASP A 105 -2.54 -9.42 21.80
N LEU A 106 -3.22 -8.43 21.20
CA LEU A 106 -4.52 -7.92 21.67
C LEU A 106 -5.68 -8.71 21.05
N GLU A 107 -6.65 -9.07 21.89
CA GLU A 107 -7.94 -9.60 21.45
C GLU A 107 -8.89 -8.46 21.06
N LEU A 108 -9.90 -8.75 20.24
CA LEU A 108 -10.85 -7.76 19.71
C LEU A 108 -11.38 -6.77 20.77
N PRO A 109 -11.90 -7.21 21.94
CA PRO A 109 -12.46 -6.30 22.93
C PRO A 109 -11.41 -5.40 23.60
N GLU A 110 -10.12 -5.70 23.47
CA GLU A 110 -9.04 -4.90 24.03
C GLU A 110 -8.73 -3.68 23.15
N TYR A 111 -8.91 -3.78 21.83
CA TYR A 111 -8.59 -2.70 20.89
C TYR A 111 -9.80 -2.02 20.24
N MET A 112 -10.96 -2.69 20.19
CA MET A 112 -12.15 -2.16 19.55
C MET A 112 -13.44 -2.63 20.24
N GLU A 113 -14.38 -1.71 20.43
CA GLU A 113 -15.78 -2.04 20.68
C GLU A 113 -16.52 -2.13 19.35
N GLY A 114 -17.23 -3.24 19.12
CA GLY A 114 -17.91 -3.46 17.85
C GLY A 114 -18.05 -4.94 17.53
N PHE A 115 -18.23 -5.22 16.24
CA PHE A 115 -18.30 -6.57 15.72
C PHE A 115 -16.96 -6.98 15.09
N ASP A 116 -16.63 -8.26 15.20
CA ASP A 116 -15.51 -8.89 14.49
C ASP A 116 -15.69 -8.79 12.97
N ARG A 117 -16.95 -8.90 12.53
CA ARG A 117 -17.41 -8.83 11.15
C ARG A 117 -18.65 -7.96 11.06
N ALA A 118 -18.63 -6.96 10.17
CA ALA A 118 -19.75 -6.06 9.94
C ALA A 118 -20.02 -5.85 8.45
N ASP A 119 -21.29 -5.57 8.10
CA ASP A 119 -21.73 -5.32 6.73
C ASP A 119 -21.25 -3.95 6.21
N ILE A 120 -20.89 -3.89 4.93
CA ILE A 120 -20.76 -2.64 4.16
C ILE A 120 -22.09 -2.37 3.47
N THR A 121 -22.85 -1.41 4.00
CA THR A 121 -24.21 -1.11 3.52
C THR A 121 -24.28 0.05 2.52
N ASP A 122 -23.26 0.90 2.47
CA ASP A 122 -23.22 2.06 1.58
C ASP A 122 -22.55 1.68 0.25
N TYR A 123 -23.38 1.43 -0.75
CA TYR A 123 -22.94 1.16 -2.11
C TYR A 123 -23.98 1.58 -3.15
N SER A 124 -23.51 1.91 -4.36
CA SER A 124 -24.36 2.35 -5.47
C SER A 124 -23.79 1.91 -6.81
N THR A 125 -24.67 1.54 -7.74
CA THR A 125 -24.28 1.13 -9.10
C THR A 125 -23.91 2.34 -9.96
N SER A 126 -22.99 2.14 -10.90
CA SER A 126 -22.61 3.15 -11.86
C SER A 126 -23.78 3.57 -12.75
N LEU A 127 -23.74 4.82 -13.21
CA LEU A 127 -24.80 5.45 -13.98
C LEU A 127 -24.24 5.96 -15.31
N ARG A 128 -24.77 5.42 -16.41
CA ARG A 128 -24.42 5.82 -17.79
C ARG A 128 -22.92 5.69 -18.09
N THR A 129 -22.29 4.66 -17.54
CA THR A 129 -20.89 4.33 -17.83
C THR A 129 -20.82 3.20 -18.85
N LEU A 130 -19.79 3.21 -19.71
CA LEU A 130 -19.52 2.11 -20.64
C LEU A 130 -19.10 0.85 -19.88
N TYR A 131 -18.26 1.03 -18.87
CA TYR A 131 -17.89 -0.01 -17.91
C TYR A 131 -18.86 0.00 -16.72
N PRO A 132 -19.71 -1.03 -16.54
CA PRO A 132 -20.57 -1.12 -15.36
C PRO A 132 -19.74 -1.48 -14.13
N TYR A 133 -20.00 -0.80 -13.01
CA TYR A 133 -19.40 -1.11 -11.72
C TYR A 133 -20.34 -0.79 -10.56
N THR A 134 -20.03 -1.29 -9.37
CA THR A 134 -20.67 -0.93 -8.11
C THR A 134 -19.65 -0.27 -7.22
N HIS A 135 -19.93 0.97 -6.80
CA HIS A 135 -19.10 1.75 -5.91
C HIS A 135 -19.47 1.47 -4.46
N TYR A 136 -18.49 1.15 -3.62
CA TYR A 136 -18.64 0.90 -2.19
C TYR A 136 -17.95 1.99 -1.38
N SER A 137 -18.56 2.34 -0.26
CA SER A 137 -18.07 3.33 0.69
C SER A 137 -18.19 2.77 2.11
N LEU A 138 -17.14 2.93 2.91
CA LEU A 138 -17.11 2.56 4.32
C LEU A 138 -16.47 3.69 5.11
N SER A 139 -17.19 4.22 6.10
CA SER A 139 -16.66 5.19 7.06
C SER A 139 -16.22 4.49 8.34
N LEU A 140 -15.06 4.87 8.87
CA LEU A 140 -14.50 4.36 10.14
C LEU A 140 -14.05 5.52 11.03
N PRO A 141 -14.33 5.53 12.35
CA PRO A 141 -15.21 4.61 13.07
C PRO A 141 -16.68 4.77 12.62
N ASN A 142 -17.54 3.82 12.99
CA ASN A 142 -18.98 3.84 12.71
C ASN A 142 -19.78 3.13 13.84
N SER A 143 -21.07 2.88 13.64
CA SER A 143 -21.93 2.24 14.67
C SER A 143 -21.48 0.83 15.07
N ASN A 144 -20.68 0.17 14.23
CA ASN A 144 -20.21 -1.20 14.41
C ASN A 144 -18.74 -1.29 14.85
N CYS A 145 -18.07 -0.14 15.05
CA CYS A 145 -16.63 -0.06 15.27
C CYS A 145 -16.27 1.25 15.99
N ARG A 146 -15.75 1.13 17.22
CA ARG A 146 -15.15 2.22 18.01
C ARG A 146 -13.80 1.78 18.56
N PHE A 147 -12.74 2.48 18.16
CA PHE A 147 -11.36 2.16 18.56
C PHE A 147 -11.05 2.60 20.00
N LEU A 148 -10.36 1.72 20.73
CA LEU A 148 -9.99 1.92 22.14
C LEU A 148 -8.52 2.28 22.34
N VAL A 149 -7.64 1.79 21.46
CA VAL A 149 -6.18 1.93 21.58
C VAL A 149 -5.56 2.53 20.33
N SER A 150 -4.41 3.18 20.49
CA SER A 150 -3.58 3.66 19.38
C SER A 150 -2.74 2.52 18.82
N GLY A 151 -2.21 2.68 17.61
CA GLY A 151 -1.38 1.68 16.95
C GLY A 151 -1.69 1.56 15.47
N ASN A 152 -1.28 0.43 14.90
CA ASN A 152 -1.46 0.11 13.50
C ASN A 152 -2.70 -0.74 13.31
N TYR A 153 -3.46 -0.47 12.26
CA TYR A 153 -4.68 -1.19 11.95
C TYR A 153 -4.73 -1.57 10.49
N ILE A 154 -5.36 -2.71 10.21
CA ILE A 154 -5.71 -3.12 8.86
C ILE A 154 -7.20 -3.38 8.80
N VAL A 155 -7.88 -2.73 7.85
CA VAL A 155 -9.23 -3.11 7.43
C VAL A 155 -9.13 -4.13 6.31
N LEU A 156 -9.81 -5.26 6.49
CA LEU A 156 -10.00 -6.29 5.47
C LEU A 156 -11.43 -6.20 4.96
N VAL A 157 -11.61 -6.32 3.65
CA VAL A 157 -12.94 -6.44 3.03
C VAL A 157 -13.03 -7.78 2.32
N TYR A 158 -14.14 -8.47 2.51
CA TYR A 158 -14.36 -9.82 2.00
C TYR A 158 -15.81 -10.05 1.61
N GLU A 159 -16.01 -11.11 0.82
CA GLU A 159 -17.32 -11.60 0.42
C GLU A 159 -18.04 -12.39 1.53
N GLU A 160 -19.29 -12.75 1.29
CA GLU A 160 -20.08 -13.58 2.22
C GLU A 160 -19.39 -14.91 2.54
N ASP A 161 -18.75 -15.53 1.55
CA ASP A 161 -18.02 -16.80 1.66
C ASP A 161 -16.61 -16.69 2.26
N ASN A 162 -16.22 -15.50 2.73
CA ASN A 162 -14.90 -15.14 3.26
C ASN A 162 -13.77 -15.03 2.22
N THR A 163 -14.09 -14.93 0.93
CA THR A 163 -13.11 -14.56 -0.10
C THR A 163 -12.61 -13.14 0.16
N LEU A 164 -11.28 -12.97 0.34
CA LEU A 164 -10.67 -11.67 0.63
C LEU A 164 -10.56 -10.83 -0.64
N LEU A 165 -11.05 -9.58 -0.58
CA LEU A 165 -11.10 -8.69 -1.74
C LEU A 165 -9.97 -7.64 -1.72
N LEU A 166 -9.73 -7.03 -0.56
CA LEU A 166 -8.69 -6.03 -0.36
C LEU A 166 -8.29 -5.92 1.11
N SER A 167 -7.10 -5.36 1.34
CA SER A 167 -6.61 -4.91 2.65
C SER A 167 -6.14 -3.46 2.55
N ARG A 168 -6.46 -2.64 3.56
CA ARG A 168 -5.92 -1.28 3.69
C ARG A 168 -5.43 -1.00 5.10
N ARG A 169 -4.22 -0.46 5.19
CA ARG A 169 -3.55 -0.04 6.41
C ARG A 169 -3.98 1.37 6.78
N PHE A 170 -4.14 1.59 8.08
CA PHE A 170 -4.35 2.91 8.65
C PHE A 170 -3.79 2.97 10.07
N PHE A 171 -3.72 4.20 10.57
CA PHE A 171 -3.05 4.51 11.83
C PHE A 171 -4.04 5.14 12.80
N ILE A 172 -3.89 4.87 14.09
CA ILE A 172 -4.61 5.59 15.14
C ILE A 172 -3.61 6.07 16.16
N THR A 173 -3.61 7.36 16.48
CA THR A 173 -2.67 7.96 17.43
C THR A 173 -3.37 8.71 18.56
N ASP A 174 -2.74 8.77 19.74
CA ASP A 174 -3.20 9.59 20.86
C ASP A 174 -2.57 10.99 20.90
N GLN A 175 -1.58 11.28 20.05
CA GLN A 175 -0.79 12.52 20.03
C GLN A 175 -0.23 12.93 21.40
N SER A 176 0.16 11.96 22.22
CA SER A 176 0.76 12.22 23.54
C SER A 176 2.25 12.60 23.48
N PHE A 177 2.90 12.43 22.32
CA PHE A 177 4.29 12.82 22.08
C PHE A 177 4.35 14.01 21.10
N SER A 178 5.51 14.63 20.95
CA SER A 178 5.80 15.66 19.95
C SER A 178 7.13 15.38 19.27
N VAL A 179 7.28 15.88 18.04
CA VAL A 179 8.53 15.75 17.28
C VAL A 179 8.90 17.09 16.66
N LYS A 180 10.17 17.48 16.81
CA LYS A 180 10.83 18.51 16.00
C LYS A 180 11.74 17.81 15.01
N TYR A 181 11.82 18.34 13.80
CA TYR A 181 12.73 17.85 12.77
C TYR A 181 13.56 18.99 12.20
N ARG A 182 14.75 18.67 11.69
CA ARG A 182 15.57 19.57 10.88
C ARG A 182 15.99 18.85 9.61
N ILE A 183 16.05 19.62 8.54
CA ILE A 183 16.61 19.19 7.26
C ILE A 183 18.09 19.52 7.30
N GLU A 184 18.93 18.52 7.06
CA GLU A 184 20.38 18.64 7.07
C GLU A 184 20.93 18.43 5.65
N THR A 185 22.09 19.01 5.37
CA THR A 185 22.85 18.64 4.18
C THR A 185 23.31 17.18 4.32
N PRO A 186 23.10 16.31 3.31
CA PRO A 186 23.54 14.92 3.37
C PRO A 186 25.01 14.79 3.74
N TYR A 187 25.33 13.89 4.67
CA TYR A 187 26.71 13.74 5.16
C TYR A 187 27.67 13.17 4.09
N ARG A 188 27.16 12.32 3.20
CA ARG A 188 27.96 11.70 2.13
C ARG A 188 28.05 12.65 0.93
N PRO A 189 29.26 13.01 0.44
CA PRO A 189 29.42 13.93 -0.68
C PRO A 189 28.70 13.52 -1.97
N ALA A 190 28.58 12.21 -2.24
CA ALA A 190 27.87 11.68 -3.42
C ALA A 190 26.35 11.87 -3.35
N GLU A 191 25.81 12.11 -2.14
CA GLU A 191 24.37 12.21 -1.88
C GLU A 191 23.88 13.66 -1.82
N VAL A 192 24.78 14.64 -1.73
CA VAL A 192 24.46 16.05 -1.51
C VAL A 192 23.44 16.61 -2.50
N HIS A 193 23.49 16.21 -3.77
CA HIS A 193 22.56 16.71 -4.80
C HIS A 193 21.41 15.74 -5.10
N SER A 194 21.36 14.59 -4.43
CA SER A 194 20.44 13.51 -4.78
C SER A 194 19.61 13.01 -3.60
N HIS A 195 19.93 13.39 -2.36
CA HIS A 195 19.24 12.91 -1.17
C HIS A 195 18.76 14.05 -0.28
N GLN A 196 17.82 13.73 0.60
CA GLN A 196 17.29 14.59 1.65
C GLN A 196 17.54 13.91 3.00
N GLU A 197 18.27 14.57 3.90
CA GLU A 197 18.65 14.01 5.20
C GLU A 197 17.98 14.79 6.35
N PHE A 198 17.58 14.08 7.40
CA PHE A 198 16.84 14.65 8.52
C PHE A 198 17.43 14.26 9.88
N THR A 199 17.26 15.15 10.86
CA THR A 199 17.45 14.85 12.29
C THR A 199 16.18 15.13 13.06
N PHE A 200 15.95 14.38 14.14
CA PHE A 200 14.70 14.43 14.91
C PHE A 200 14.94 14.57 16.42
N GLU A 201 14.08 15.31 17.07
CA GLU A 201 13.97 15.39 18.53
C GLU A 201 12.54 15.02 18.91
N VAL A 202 12.38 13.87 19.57
CA VAL A 202 11.10 13.33 20.04
C VAL A 202 10.96 13.66 21.52
N GLN A 203 9.81 14.16 21.95
CA GLN A 203 9.54 14.52 23.34
C GLN A 203 8.18 13.97 23.78
N ALA A 204 8.15 13.21 24.88
CA ALA A 204 6.91 12.80 25.53
C ALA A 204 6.30 14.00 26.29
N ILE A 205 5.04 14.35 26.02
CA ILE A 205 4.44 15.60 26.53
C ILE A 205 3.76 15.40 27.89
N HIS A 206 3.30 14.19 28.22
CA HIS A 206 2.58 13.90 29.48
C HIS A 206 2.82 12.48 30.03
N SER A 207 2.55 12.31 31.33
CA SER A 207 2.27 11.07 32.08
C SER A 207 3.35 10.00 32.27
N GLU A 208 4.39 9.91 31.46
CA GLU A 208 5.35 8.80 31.56
C GLU A 208 6.64 9.26 32.27
N LYS A 209 6.86 8.84 33.52
CA LYS A 209 8.11 9.11 34.23
C LYS A 209 9.13 8.03 33.88
N HIS A 210 10.26 8.44 33.29
CA HIS A 210 11.40 7.58 32.93
C HIS A 210 11.08 6.54 31.84
N ILE A 211 10.98 6.99 30.60
CA ILE A 211 10.92 6.11 29.43
C ILE A 211 12.34 5.66 29.06
N ALA A 212 12.55 4.36 28.87
CA ALA A 212 13.85 3.86 28.41
C ALA A 212 14.04 4.09 26.90
N THR A 213 15.28 4.30 26.46
CA THR A 213 15.60 4.63 25.06
C THR A 213 15.09 3.60 24.07
N ASN A 214 15.22 2.32 24.42
CA ASN A 214 14.81 1.19 23.59
C ASN A 214 13.29 0.96 23.56
N GLU A 215 12.51 1.70 24.34
CA GLU A 215 11.04 1.65 24.32
C GLU A 215 10.43 2.61 23.30
N VAL A 216 11.23 3.51 22.71
CA VAL A 216 10.79 4.50 21.72
C VAL A 216 11.33 4.15 20.34
N THR A 217 10.43 3.97 19.38
CA THR A 217 10.78 3.73 17.98
C THR A 217 10.28 4.87 17.11
N LEU A 218 11.20 5.50 16.36
CA LEU A 218 10.88 6.48 15.34
C LEU A 218 10.87 5.81 13.97
N GLN A 219 9.76 5.96 13.26
CA GLN A 219 9.57 5.52 11.88
C GLN A 219 9.33 6.71 10.98
N VAL A 220 10.03 6.78 9.84
CA VAL A 220 9.87 7.83 8.83
C VAL A 220 9.82 7.22 7.43
N TRP A 221 8.87 7.64 6.60
CA TRP A 221 8.75 7.19 5.20
C TRP A 221 8.30 8.33 4.29
N GLN A 222 8.65 8.23 3.02
CA GLN A 222 8.48 9.24 1.98
C GLN A 222 7.23 8.96 1.14
N ASN A 223 6.46 10.00 0.77
CA ASN A 223 5.39 9.98 -0.23
C ASN A 223 4.32 8.88 -0.04
N GLN A 224 3.97 8.52 1.19
CA GLN A 224 3.12 7.36 1.53
C GLN A 224 3.63 6.00 1.00
N ASN A 225 4.86 5.93 0.47
CA ASN A 225 5.47 4.68 0.03
C ASN A 225 5.97 3.90 1.24
N PRO A 226 5.32 2.78 1.63
CA PRO A 226 5.74 2.01 2.79
C PRO A 226 7.11 1.36 2.64
N TYR A 227 7.60 1.18 1.41
CA TYR A 227 8.89 0.54 1.13
C TYR A 227 10.06 1.52 1.28
N SER A 228 9.79 2.81 1.47
CA SER A 228 10.79 3.83 1.82
C SER A 228 11.03 3.94 3.33
N LEU A 229 10.34 3.14 4.15
CA LEU A 229 10.39 3.21 5.61
C LEU A 229 11.81 3.04 6.16
N ILE A 230 12.23 4.03 6.96
CA ILE A 230 13.39 3.96 7.84
C ILE A 230 12.89 3.95 9.28
N SER A 231 13.32 2.96 10.06
CA SER A 231 12.93 2.76 11.47
C SER A 231 14.18 2.75 12.36
N SER A 232 14.12 3.44 13.50
CA SER A 232 15.18 3.42 14.51
C SER A 232 14.61 3.41 15.92
N ASN A 233 15.13 2.52 16.76
CA ASN A 233 14.88 2.46 18.21
C ASN A 233 16.15 2.78 19.03
N ASP A 234 17.14 3.39 18.38
CA ASP A 234 18.46 3.71 18.96
C ASP A 234 18.68 5.24 18.91
N PRO A 235 18.05 6.01 19.82
CA PRO A 235 18.30 7.44 19.92
C PRO A 235 19.74 7.69 20.39
N ASN A 236 20.40 8.66 19.78
CA ASN A 236 21.77 9.07 20.12
C ASN A 236 21.93 9.56 21.56
N SER A 237 20.87 10.20 22.09
CA SER A 237 20.82 10.63 23.48
C SER A 237 19.38 10.68 23.98
N SER A 238 19.22 10.49 25.29
CA SER A 238 17.97 10.69 26.00
C SER A 238 18.17 11.45 27.30
N LEU A 239 17.44 12.55 27.47
CA LEU A 239 17.42 13.31 28.72
C LEU A 239 16.01 13.84 28.95
N ASP A 240 15.45 13.64 30.15
CA ASP A 240 14.12 14.13 30.53
C ASP A 240 13.00 13.77 29.52
N ASN A 241 13.00 12.51 29.05
CA ASN A 241 12.11 11.99 28.00
C ASN A 241 12.18 12.74 26.65
N ILE A 242 13.29 13.42 26.40
CA ILE A 242 13.65 13.96 25.08
C ILE A 242 14.64 12.99 24.46
N PHE A 243 14.28 12.43 23.31
CA PHE A 243 15.06 11.46 22.54
C PHE A 243 15.55 12.10 21.25
N ARG A 244 16.86 12.13 21.03
CA ARG A 244 17.46 12.73 19.84
C ARG A 244 17.93 11.65 18.88
N PHE A 245 17.47 11.75 17.64
CA PHE A 245 17.88 10.93 16.51
C PHE A 245 18.66 11.83 15.53
N ASP A 246 19.95 12.01 15.81
CA ASP A 246 20.86 12.88 15.05
C ASP A 246 22.06 12.12 14.46
N LYS A 247 21.99 10.78 14.45
CA LYS A 247 22.95 9.92 13.76
C LYS A 247 22.92 10.20 12.26
N ARG A 248 24.06 10.62 11.73
CA ARG A 248 24.26 10.95 10.32
C ARG A 248 23.94 9.77 9.41
N SER A 249 23.40 10.07 8.25
CA SER A 249 23.06 9.12 7.18
C SER A 249 22.10 7.99 7.59
N VAL A 250 21.38 8.14 8.72
CA VAL A 250 20.32 7.19 9.11
C VAL A 250 19.02 7.54 8.41
N PHE A 251 18.49 8.74 8.65
CA PHE A 251 17.29 9.24 7.98
C PHE A 251 17.68 10.02 6.71
N SER A 252 18.32 9.32 5.77
CA SER A 252 18.67 9.85 4.44
C SER A 252 17.82 9.14 3.38
N PHE A 253 17.07 9.92 2.61
CA PHE A 253 16.16 9.42 1.58
C PHE A 253 16.62 9.90 0.20
N PRO A 254 16.52 9.08 -0.85
CA PRO A 254 16.64 9.57 -2.22
C PRO A 254 15.63 10.71 -2.43
N GLY A 255 16.08 11.82 -3.01
CA GLY A 255 15.24 12.98 -3.26
C GLY A 255 14.19 12.75 -4.34
N LEU A 256 14.29 11.66 -5.11
CA LEU A 256 13.39 11.37 -6.25
C LEU A 256 13.32 12.55 -7.24
N LYS A 257 12.30 12.55 -8.08
CA LYS A 257 11.86 13.71 -8.86
C LYS A 257 10.37 13.88 -8.69
N GLU A 258 9.89 15.08 -9.03
CA GLU A 258 8.45 15.33 -9.15
C GLU A 258 7.79 14.22 -9.99
N PHE A 259 6.71 13.68 -9.45
CA PHE A 259 5.98 12.59 -10.06
C PHE A 259 5.43 13.01 -11.41
N ARG A 260 5.42 12.07 -12.36
CA ARG A 260 4.76 12.30 -13.64
C ARG A 260 3.27 12.37 -13.42
N GLN A 261 2.61 13.28 -14.11
CA GLN A 261 1.16 13.39 -14.09
C GLN A 261 0.56 12.95 -15.43
N LYS A 262 -0.52 12.18 -15.39
CA LYS A 262 -1.46 12.04 -16.52
C LYS A 262 -2.84 12.51 -16.08
N ASP A 263 -3.29 13.62 -16.65
CA ASP A 263 -4.67 14.10 -16.54
C ASP A 263 -5.54 13.37 -17.56
N ILE A 264 -6.39 12.47 -17.05
CA ILE A 264 -7.29 11.64 -17.85
C ILE A 264 -8.72 11.76 -17.32
N ARG A 265 -9.12 12.97 -16.91
CA ARG A 265 -10.43 13.29 -16.31
C ARG A 265 -11.62 13.26 -17.28
N THR A 266 -11.42 12.84 -18.52
CA THR A 266 -12.43 12.94 -19.57
C THR A 266 -12.21 11.88 -20.64
N VAL A 267 -13.32 11.37 -21.16
CA VAL A 267 -13.38 10.50 -22.34
C VAL A 267 -13.97 11.23 -23.56
N VAL A 268 -14.36 12.50 -23.42
CA VAL A 268 -15.05 13.27 -24.47
C VAL A 268 -14.22 14.41 -25.06
N SER A 269 -13.09 14.76 -24.43
CA SER A 269 -12.23 15.86 -24.85
C SER A 269 -10.76 15.55 -24.61
N LYS A 270 -9.87 16.30 -25.26
CA LYS A 270 -8.42 16.18 -25.02
C LYS A 270 -8.03 16.98 -23.79
N THR A 271 -7.26 16.38 -22.90
CA THR A 271 -6.46 17.06 -21.87
C THR A 271 -5.07 17.36 -22.43
N ARG A 272 -4.18 17.96 -21.61
CA ARG A 272 -2.75 18.12 -21.98
C ARG A 272 -2.03 16.78 -22.18
N ASP A 273 -2.49 15.71 -21.53
CA ASP A 273 -1.78 14.43 -21.48
C ASP A 273 -2.41 13.35 -22.38
N ILE A 274 -3.54 13.65 -23.04
CA ILE A 274 -4.20 12.76 -24.03
C ILE A 274 -3.88 13.22 -25.45
N VAL A 275 -3.14 12.41 -26.20
CA VAL A 275 -2.84 12.64 -27.62
C VAL A 275 -4.08 12.40 -28.47
N THR A 276 -4.74 11.25 -28.26
CA THR A 276 -6.00 10.88 -28.91
C THR A 276 -6.77 9.90 -28.03
N TRP A 277 -8.07 9.85 -28.26
CA TRP A 277 -8.95 8.83 -27.70
C TRP A 277 -9.57 8.00 -28.83
N ASP A 278 -9.96 6.78 -28.52
CA ASP A 278 -10.70 5.88 -29.42
C ASP A 278 -11.73 5.10 -28.60
N GLU A 279 -12.85 4.75 -29.22
CA GLU A 279 -13.84 3.81 -28.67
C GLU A 279 -13.84 2.57 -29.55
N LYS A 280 -13.21 1.49 -29.06
CA LYS A 280 -13.01 0.27 -29.83
C LYS A 280 -13.19 -0.96 -28.97
N GLY A 281 -13.89 -1.95 -29.51
CA GLY A 281 -14.07 -3.24 -28.85
C GLY A 281 -14.90 -3.17 -27.57
N GLY A 282 -15.73 -2.14 -27.40
CA GLY A 282 -16.51 -1.91 -26.18
C GLY A 282 -15.75 -1.19 -25.07
N ASP A 283 -14.56 -0.66 -25.38
CA ASP A 283 -13.72 0.06 -24.42
C ASP A 283 -13.38 1.47 -24.91
N TYR A 284 -13.32 2.41 -23.98
CA TYR A 284 -12.61 3.66 -24.19
C TYR A 284 -11.10 3.42 -24.10
N HIS A 285 -10.36 4.03 -25.00
CA HIS A 285 -8.91 4.01 -25.05
C HIS A 285 -8.36 5.43 -25.03
N ALA A 286 -7.45 5.71 -24.10
CA ALA A 286 -6.75 6.99 -24.03
C ALA A 286 -5.27 6.77 -24.35
N TYR A 287 -4.80 7.33 -25.47
CA TYR A 287 -3.39 7.29 -25.86
C TYR A 287 -2.68 8.49 -25.28
N LEU A 288 -1.75 8.23 -24.35
CA LEU A 288 -1.13 9.28 -23.54
C LEU A 288 0.09 9.88 -24.23
N THR A 289 0.48 11.07 -23.78
CA THR A 289 1.75 11.69 -24.17
C THR A 289 2.93 10.78 -23.87
N THR A 290 3.90 10.74 -24.79
CA THR A 290 5.13 9.96 -24.62
C THR A 290 6.00 10.55 -23.53
N ASP A 291 6.48 9.69 -22.65
CA ASP A 291 7.48 10.00 -21.64
C ASP A 291 8.89 9.64 -22.12
N PHE A 292 9.89 10.29 -21.55
CA PHE A 292 11.31 10.01 -21.77
C PHE A 292 12.01 9.82 -20.43
N SER A 293 13.14 9.09 -20.41
CA SER A 293 13.98 8.97 -19.23
C SER A 293 14.43 10.36 -18.72
N ARG A 294 14.32 10.55 -17.41
CA ARG A 294 14.75 11.78 -16.72
C ARG A 294 16.01 11.57 -15.88
N ALA A 295 16.58 10.37 -15.84
CA ALA A 295 17.71 10.00 -14.96
C ALA A 295 18.86 11.02 -14.96
N TYR A 296 19.24 11.54 -16.13
CA TYR A 296 20.34 12.50 -16.29
C TYR A 296 19.88 13.91 -16.71
N LYS A 297 18.57 14.20 -16.58
CA LYS A 297 18.03 15.53 -16.88
C LYS A 297 18.11 16.42 -15.64
N PRO A 298 18.32 17.74 -15.80
CA PRO A 298 18.20 18.69 -14.70
C PRO A 298 16.85 18.59 -13.99
N PHE A 299 16.81 19.04 -12.73
CA PHE A 299 15.57 19.18 -11.99
C PHE A 299 14.66 20.24 -12.62
N VAL A 300 13.36 19.93 -12.64
CA VAL A 300 12.31 20.86 -13.03
C VAL A 300 11.21 20.70 -12.00
N SER A 301 10.91 21.81 -11.31
CA SER A 301 9.78 21.85 -10.39
C SER A 301 8.48 21.80 -11.20
N ASP A 302 7.57 20.93 -10.77
CA ASP A 302 6.22 20.77 -11.30
C ASP A 302 5.30 20.51 -10.10
N PHE A 303 4.01 20.81 -10.26
CA PHE A 303 3.04 20.50 -9.23
C PHE A 303 2.58 19.05 -9.35
N ASP A 304 2.58 18.32 -8.24
CA ASP A 304 2.07 16.97 -8.16
C ASP A 304 1.31 16.70 -6.84
N PHE A 305 0.86 15.46 -6.68
CA PHE A 305 0.19 14.90 -5.51
C PHE A 305 1.05 13.82 -4.84
N ASN A 306 2.38 13.87 -4.98
CA ASN A 306 3.36 12.97 -4.37
C ASN A 306 3.05 11.48 -4.63
N GLY A 307 2.74 11.13 -5.89
CA GLY A 307 2.48 9.75 -6.32
C GLY A 307 1.06 9.24 -6.09
N ARG A 308 0.15 10.08 -5.58
CA ARG A 308 -1.26 9.75 -5.43
C ARG A 308 -2.04 9.88 -6.74
N TYR A 309 -3.30 9.47 -6.70
CA TYR A 309 -4.26 9.75 -7.75
C TYR A 309 -5.54 10.34 -7.18
N VAL A 310 -6.19 11.18 -7.97
CA VAL A 310 -7.44 11.86 -7.61
C VAL A 310 -8.49 11.51 -8.64
N ILE A 311 -9.55 10.83 -8.18
CA ILE A 311 -10.72 10.53 -9.02
C ILE A 311 -11.59 11.78 -9.12
N THR A 312 -11.79 12.24 -10.35
CA THR A 312 -12.53 13.46 -10.71
C THR A 312 -12.83 13.45 -12.22
N GLY A 313 -13.86 14.19 -12.62
CA GLY A 313 -14.26 14.36 -14.02
C GLY A 313 -14.41 15.83 -14.40
N ILE A 314 -14.81 16.11 -15.65
CA ILE A 314 -15.10 17.51 -16.08
C ILE A 314 -16.30 18.09 -15.33
N SER A 315 -17.31 17.27 -15.03
CA SER A 315 -18.37 17.62 -14.09
C SER A 315 -18.24 16.77 -12.83
N ASP A 316 -17.97 17.38 -11.69
CA ASP A 316 -17.78 16.66 -10.41
C ASP A 316 -19.10 16.15 -9.79
N GLN A 317 -20.25 16.36 -10.44
CA GLN A 317 -21.50 15.78 -9.97
C GLN A 317 -21.44 14.24 -10.08
N ASN A 318 -21.47 13.57 -8.93
CA ASN A 318 -21.51 12.11 -8.78
C ASN A 318 -20.31 11.35 -9.34
N LYS A 319 -19.09 11.92 -9.27
CA LYS A 319 -17.84 11.29 -9.76
C LYS A 319 -17.65 9.83 -9.31
N ASN A 320 -18.20 9.42 -8.18
CA ASN A 320 -18.07 8.06 -7.68
C ASN A 320 -18.85 7.05 -8.53
N THR A 321 -19.96 7.44 -9.17
CA THR A 321 -20.85 6.55 -9.95
C THR A 321 -20.98 6.92 -11.42
N SER A 322 -20.56 8.13 -11.84
CA SER A 322 -20.62 8.58 -13.24
C SER A 322 -19.26 8.59 -13.95
N ALA A 323 -18.17 8.41 -13.21
CA ALA A 323 -16.83 8.35 -13.79
C ALA A 323 -16.64 7.07 -14.61
N GLU A 324 -15.98 7.23 -15.75
CA GLU A 324 -15.73 6.15 -16.70
C GLU A 324 -14.43 5.40 -16.39
N TYR A 325 -14.36 4.14 -16.80
CA TYR A 325 -13.12 3.40 -16.91
C TYR A 325 -12.67 3.33 -18.37
N PHE A 326 -11.35 3.37 -18.60
CA PHE A 326 -10.76 3.25 -19.92
C PHE A 326 -9.36 2.66 -19.85
N LYS A 327 -8.92 2.12 -20.99
CA LYS A 327 -7.56 1.64 -21.19
C LYS A 327 -6.64 2.82 -21.50
N ALA A 328 -5.86 3.22 -20.50
CA ALA A 328 -4.81 4.22 -20.63
C ALA A 328 -3.54 3.57 -21.20
N HIS A 329 -3.10 4.05 -22.36
CA HIS A 329 -1.91 3.56 -23.05
C HIS A 329 -0.71 4.46 -22.75
N PHE A 330 0.19 3.95 -21.92
CA PHE A 330 1.45 4.60 -21.56
C PHE A 330 2.55 4.27 -22.58
N ARG A 331 3.42 5.23 -22.85
CA ARG A 331 4.59 5.06 -23.72
C ARG A 331 5.81 5.75 -23.08
N LEU A 332 6.88 4.99 -22.87
CA LEU A 332 8.18 5.48 -22.41
C LEU A 332 9.22 5.21 -23.49
N GLU A 333 9.73 6.26 -24.11
CA GLU A 333 10.77 6.18 -25.14
C GLU A 333 12.15 6.22 -24.49
N VAL A 334 12.81 5.06 -24.48
CA VAL A 334 14.13 4.82 -23.89
C VAL A 334 14.69 3.53 -24.52
N PRO A 335 16.02 3.40 -24.71
CA PRO A 335 16.62 2.12 -25.09
C PRO A 335 16.20 0.97 -24.16
N GLU A 336 16.23 -0.25 -24.68
CA GLU A 336 15.97 -1.45 -23.87
C GLU A 336 16.90 -1.47 -22.64
N VAL A 337 16.37 -1.89 -21.49
CA VAL A 337 17.11 -2.00 -20.23
C VAL A 337 17.04 -3.45 -19.80
N ASP A 338 18.05 -3.91 -19.06
CA ASP A 338 18.18 -5.33 -18.69
C ASP A 338 17.18 -5.78 -17.60
N LYS A 339 16.27 -4.90 -17.19
CA LYS A 339 15.29 -5.11 -16.13
C LYS A 339 13.87 -4.87 -16.64
N ALA A 340 12.91 -5.53 -16.00
CA ALA A 340 11.50 -5.26 -16.27
C ALA A 340 11.12 -3.84 -15.80
N VAL A 341 10.45 -3.08 -16.67
CA VAL A 341 9.99 -1.71 -16.40
C VAL A 341 8.53 -1.73 -15.96
N TYR A 342 8.20 -0.97 -14.92
CA TYR A 342 6.86 -0.85 -14.35
C TYR A 342 6.44 0.60 -14.18
N ILE A 343 5.14 0.84 -14.24
CA ILE A 343 4.49 2.07 -13.78
C ILE A 343 4.20 1.90 -12.28
N VAL A 344 4.66 2.81 -11.43
CA VAL A 344 4.54 2.68 -9.97
C VAL A 344 4.11 3.98 -9.32
N GLY A 345 3.20 3.88 -8.35
CA GLY A 345 2.72 4.96 -7.49
C GLY A 345 1.68 4.42 -6.50
N ALA A 346 0.86 5.30 -5.91
CA ALA A 346 -0.25 4.86 -5.06
C ALA A 346 -1.25 3.99 -5.83
N LEU A 347 -1.38 4.20 -7.15
CA LEU A 347 -2.24 3.39 -8.03
C LEU A 347 -1.85 1.91 -8.09
N THR A 348 -0.61 1.57 -7.73
CA THR A 348 -0.11 0.19 -7.66
C THR A 348 0.18 -0.26 -6.23
N ASP A 349 -0.33 0.45 -5.21
CA ASP A 349 0.03 0.23 -3.81
C ASP A 349 1.56 0.22 -3.61
N TRP A 350 2.29 1.05 -4.40
CA TRP A 350 3.75 1.12 -4.45
C TRP A 350 4.46 -0.19 -4.80
N GLN A 351 3.79 -1.12 -5.51
CA GLN A 351 4.30 -2.45 -5.84
C GLN A 351 4.57 -2.61 -7.34
N LEU A 352 5.51 -3.50 -7.68
CA LEU A 352 5.79 -3.96 -9.04
C LEU A 352 4.73 -4.98 -9.49
N LYS A 353 3.54 -4.49 -9.81
CA LYS A 353 2.38 -5.32 -10.16
C LYS A 353 2.43 -5.77 -11.64
N PRO A 354 2.16 -7.05 -11.97
CA PRO A 354 2.24 -7.56 -13.34
C PRO A 354 1.39 -6.79 -14.37
N GLU A 355 0.21 -6.33 -13.99
CA GLU A 355 -0.71 -5.56 -14.83
C GLU A 355 -0.20 -4.13 -15.14
N PHE A 356 0.84 -3.68 -14.43
CA PHE A 356 1.54 -2.40 -14.67
C PHE A 356 2.93 -2.60 -15.28
N LYS A 357 3.28 -3.83 -15.64
CA LYS A 357 4.53 -4.15 -16.35
C LYS A 357 4.46 -3.64 -17.78
N MET A 358 5.48 -2.91 -18.22
CA MET A 358 5.59 -2.44 -19.59
C MET A 358 6.29 -3.47 -20.49
N GLN A 359 5.87 -3.51 -21.75
CA GLN A 359 6.44 -4.36 -22.79
C GLN A 359 7.31 -3.53 -23.72
N TYR A 360 8.53 -3.99 -24.00
CA TYR A 360 9.42 -3.30 -24.93
C TYR A 360 9.04 -3.60 -26.38
N ASP A 361 8.98 -2.55 -27.18
CA ASP A 361 8.77 -2.60 -28.63
C ASP A 361 10.06 -2.18 -29.33
N GLN A 362 10.77 -3.15 -29.91
CA GLN A 362 12.05 -2.91 -30.61
C GLN A 362 11.90 -2.02 -31.84
N SER A 363 10.74 -2.03 -32.51
CA SER A 363 10.53 -1.25 -33.73
C SER A 363 10.37 0.24 -33.45
N ASP A 364 9.82 0.56 -32.28
CA ASP A 364 9.51 1.92 -31.82
C ASP A 364 10.46 2.38 -30.70
N GLN A 365 11.47 1.55 -30.36
CA GLN A 365 12.45 1.76 -29.29
C GLN A 365 11.82 2.33 -28.00
N SER A 366 10.69 1.75 -27.58
CA SER A 366 9.92 2.25 -26.46
C SER A 366 9.21 1.15 -25.70
N TYR A 367 8.95 1.41 -24.42
CA TYR A 367 8.12 0.59 -23.56
C TYR A 367 6.66 1.04 -23.63
N LYS A 368 5.73 0.07 -23.69
CA LYS A 368 4.29 0.31 -23.80
C LYS A 368 3.53 -0.50 -22.75
N ALA A 369 2.49 0.09 -22.18
CA ALA A 369 1.56 -0.59 -21.28
C ALA A 369 0.14 -0.10 -21.53
N SER A 370 -0.84 -0.99 -21.38
CA SER A 370 -2.27 -0.67 -21.43
C SER A 370 -2.90 -1.02 -20.10
N VAL A 371 -3.36 -0.01 -19.36
CA VAL A 371 -3.82 -0.15 -17.97
C VAL A 371 -5.26 0.36 -17.88
N LEU A 372 -6.14 -0.39 -17.21
CA LEU A 372 -7.50 0.05 -16.94
C LEU A 372 -7.52 1.04 -15.77
N LEU A 373 -7.90 2.29 -16.03
CA LEU A 373 -7.97 3.37 -15.04
C LEU A 373 -9.33 4.06 -15.07
N LYS A 374 -9.79 4.55 -13.91
CA LYS A 374 -10.98 5.39 -13.78
C LYS A 374 -10.63 6.85 -14.14
N THR A 375 -11.55 7.65 -14.66
CA THR A 375 -11.29 9.08 -14.95
C THR A 375 -10.73 9.80 -13.73
N GLY A 376 -9.61 10.50 -13.89
CA GLY A 376 -8.91 11.15 -12.79
C GLY A 376 -7.56 11.74 -13.19
N ILE A 377 -6.81 12.18 -12.20
CA ILE A 377 -5.42 12.61 -12.34
C ILE A 377 -4.55 11.59 -11.61
N TYR A 378 -3.55 11.04 -12.30
CA TYR A 378 -2.69 9.99 -11.74
C TYR A 378 -1.24 10.45 -11.68
N ASN A 379 -0.62 10.29 -10.53
CA ASN A 379 0.81 10.43 -10.37
C ASN A 379 1.51 9.08 -10.28
N PHE A 380 2.68 9.02 -10.92
CA PHE A 380 3.46 7.80 -11.02
C PHE A 380 4.91 8.14 -11.38
N LEU A 381 5.76 7.14 -11.22
CA LEU A 381 7.13 7.11 -11.72
C LEU A 381 7.35 5.78 -12.46
N TYR A 382 8.32 5.74 -13.36
CA TYR A 382 8.80 4.48 -13.91
C TYR A 382 9.83 3.86 -12.97
N ALA A 383 9.69 2.57 -12.71
CA ALA A 383 10.56 1.83 -11.82
C ALA A 383 11.06 0.52 -12.44
N VAL A 384 12.22 0.09 -11.96
CA VAL A 384 12.78 -1.24 -12.19
C VAL A 384 12.94 -1.96 -10.84
N PRO A 385 13.02 -3.29 -10.78
CA PRO A 385 13.34 -3.99 -9.53
C PRO A 385 14.77 -3.68 -9.04
N ASP A 386 14.90 -3.38 -7.75
CA ASP A 386 16.16 -3.40 -7.01
C ASP A 386 16.59 -4.85 -6.67
N GLU A 387 17.73 -5.00 -5.99
CA GLU A 387 18.27 -6.31 -5.58
C GLU A 387 17.35 -7.09 -4.63
N ARG A 388 16.42 -6.40 -3.96
CA ARG A 388 15.42 -6.97 -3.03
C ARG A 388 14.06 -7.20 -3.72
N GLY A 389 13.93 -6.84 -5.00
CA GLY A 389 12.67 -6.89 -5.75
C GLY A 389 11.70 -5.74 -5.43
N LEU A 390 12.16 -4.67 -4.79
CA LEU A 390 11.39 -3.45 -4.55
C LEU A 390 11.53 -2.46 -5.73
N PRO A 391 10.60 -1.51 -5.92
CA PRO A 391 10.75 -0.48 -6.94
C PRO A 391 11.96 0.43 -6.69
N ASP A 392 12.87 0.51 -7.67
CA ASP A 392 13.87 1.56 -7.80
C ASP A 392 13.50 2.52 -8.94
N PHE A 393 13.44 3.80 -8.61
CA PHE A 393 13.11 4.88 -9.54
C PHE A 393 14.36 5.53 -10.15
N SER A 394 15.53 5.32 -9.53
CA SER A 394 16.74 6.08 -9.81
C SER A 394 17.25 5.86 -11.24
N GLU A 395 17.12 4.63 -11.76
CA GLU A 395 17.61 4.24 -13.09
C GLU A 395 16.89 4.97 -14.24
N LEU A 396 15.58 5.24 -14.10
CA LEU A 396 14.75 5.84 -15.16
C LEU A 396 14.40 7.31 -14.89
N GLU A 397 14.26 7.70 -13.62
CA GLU A 397 13.83 9.03 -13.22
C GLU A 397 14.98 9.88 -12.69
N GLY A 398 15.90 9.27 -11.92
CA GLY A 398 16.96 9.97 -11.19
C GLY A 398 16.48 10.55 -9.86
N ASN A 399 17.39 11.22 -9.15
CA ASN A 399 17.12 11.82 -7.84
C ASN A 399 17.64 13.26 -7.78
N SER A 400 16.92 14.14 -7.10
CA SER A 400 17.29 15.54 -6.86
C SER A 400 16.98 15.93 -5.43
N GLN A 401 17.91 16.58 -4.72
CA GLN A 401 17.62 17.12 -3.38
C GLN A 401 16.51 18.19 -3.41
N GLU A 402 16.33 18.85 -4.56
CA GLU A 402 15.43 19.98 -4.76
C GLU A 402 13.94 19.62 -4.81
N THR A 403 13.63 18.33 -4.98
CA THR A 403 12.27 17.82 -5.14
C THR A 403 11.42 18.09 -3.90
N GLU A 404 10.19 18.55 -4.09
CA GLU A 404 9.22 18.60 -3.00
C GLU A 404 8.73 17.17 -2.71
N ASN A 405 9.16 16.60 -1.60
CA ASN A 405 8.62 15.34 -1.11
C ASN A 405 7.84 15.59 0.18
N GLU A 406 6.80 14.81 0.37
CA GLU A 406 6.17 14.66 1.67
C GLU A 406 6.79 13.50 2.44
N TYR A 407 6.82 13.63 3.76
CA TYR A 407 7.31 12.64 4.68
C TYR A 407 6.29 12.43 5.78
N TYR A 408 6.23 11.20 6.23
CA TYR A 408 5.41 10.75 7.34
C TYR A 408 6.31 10.31 8.45
N MET A 409 5.97 10.69 9.67
CA MET A 409 6.63 10.21 10.87
C MET A 409 5.62 9.57 11.81
N GLY A 410 5.99 8.41 12.35
CA GLY A 410 5.30 7.72 13.42
C GLY A 410 6.26 7.51 14.60
N VAL A 411 5.81 7.82 15.82
CA VAL A 411 6.56 7.50 17.04
C VAL A 411 5.77 6.48 17.82
N TYR A 412 6.39 5.31 18.01
CA TYR A 412 5.83 4.22 18.80
C TYR A 412 6.49 4.17 20.16
N TYR A 413 5.68 3.85 21.17
CA TYR A 413 6.13 3.57 22.52
C TYR A 413 5.69 2.16 22.92
N ARG A 414 6.63 1.34 23.39
CA ARG A 414 6.34 0.02 23.97
C ARG A 414 6.99 -0.09 25.34
N PRO A 415 6.23 0.11 26.43
CA PRO A 415 6.74 -0.12 27.78
C PRO A 415 7.13 -1.59 27.98
N PHE A 416 8.08 -1.83 28.88
CA PHE A 416 8.39 -3.17 29.35
C PHE A 416 7.13 -3.94 29.78
N GLY A 417 6.94 -5.13 29.22
CA GLY A 417 5.77 -5.99 29.50
C GLY A 417 4.49 -5.61 28.75
N ALA A 418 4.49 -4.58 27.90
CA ALA A 418 3.33 -4.25 27.08
C ALA A 418 3.08 -5.27 25.95
N ARG A 419 1.80 -5.50 25.68
CA ARG A 419 1.28 -6.46 24.69
C ARG A 419 1.23 -5.93 23.25
N TYR A 420 1.47 -4.62 23.07
CA TYR A 420 1.40 -3.97 21.77
C TYR A 420 2.26 -2.70 21.70
N ASP A 421 2.55 -2.26 20.48
CA ASP A 421 3.23 -0.99 20.21
C ASP A 421 2.23 0.16 20.11
N GLN A 422 2.36 1.18 20.96
CA GLN A 422 1.42 2.31 21.01
C GLN A 422 1.88 3.42 20.06
N LEU A 423 1.06 3.83 19.10
CA LEU A 423 1.38 4.98 18.24
C LEU A 423 1.11 6.31 18.96
N LYS A 424 2.16 6.92 19.52
CA LYS A 424 2.07 8.12 20.36
C LYS A 424 2.11 9.43 19.60
N TYR A 425 2.62 9.41 18.38
CA TYR A 425 2.65 10.57 17.50
C TYR A 425 2.58 10.13 16.04
N PHE A 426 1.84 10.88 15.24
CA PHE A 426 1.87 10.75 13.79
C PHE A 426 1.80 12.14 13.15
N LYS A 427 2.64 12.41 12.15
CA LYS A 427 2.60 13.67 11.41
C LYS A 427 3.06 13.52 9.98
N GLN A 428 2.42 14.26 9.09
CA GLN A 428 2.91 14.57 7.74
C GLN A 428 3.68 15.90 7.76
N PHE A 429 4.80 15.95 7.04
CA PHE A 429 5.64 17.14 6.84
C PHE A 429 6.26 17.12 5.44
N PHE A 430 6.89 18.21 5.00
CA PHE A 430 7.48 18.32 3.66
C PHE A 430 8.99 18.59 3.74
N SER A 431 9.72 18.28 2.66
CA SER A 431 11.15 18.62 2.49
C SER A 431 11.43 20.12 2.38
N TYR A 432 10.39 20.95 2.35
CA TYR A 432 10.49 22.40 2.41
C TYR A 432 9.50 22.96 3.43
N ASN A 433 9.96 23.93 4.22
CA ASN A 433 9.04 24.76 4.99
C ASN A 433 8.41 25.76 4.02
N LYS A 434 7.14 25.53 3.63
CA LYS A 434 6.34 26.49 2.86
C LYS A 434 6.04 27.74 3.68
#